data_AF-A0AA38UCT2-F1
#
_entry.id   AF-A0AA38UCT2-F1
#
_cell.length_a   1.000
_cell.length_b   1.000
_cell.length_c   1.000
_cell.angle_alpha   90.00
_cell.angle_beta   90.00
_cell.angle_gamma   90.00
#
_symmetry.space_group_name_H-M   'P 1'
#
loop_
_entity.id
_entity.type
_entity.pdbx_description
1 polymer ?
#
loop_
_entity_poly.entity_id
_entity_poly.type
_entity_poly.pdbx_seq_one_letter_code
_entity_poly.pdbx_strand_id
1 'polypeptide(L)'
;LASTSAGFLVSNSPVPSTSQLPKLATTFISPKTQRFQDLLGQKPHTELEANLQHALHWSNGYINNQKEWLLTMQAQNVLQHIYYTARVRGQLEHSEEKGAQKKKQCLHVDGRAKLLTQDEFFSQVESATTRRTQEEEELRKKKDARVTAHERLATALIRWEVEREACEKGNKKATEEWEASVRAWEHERGLARTERRKLGWTKPAKPTYTSGLLTKPPPKPKLSD
;
A
#
# COMPACT_ATOMS: atom_id res chain seq x y z
N LEU A 1 -26.33 -24.33 -14.04
CA LEU A 1 -25.68 -23.75 -12.85
C LEU A 1 -24.31 -24.37 -12.58
N ALA A 2 -24.19 -25.71 -12.55
CA ALA A 2 -22.91 -26.40 -12.31
C ALA A 2 -21.75 -25.99 -13.26
N SER A 3 -22.05 -25.63 -14.52
CA SER A 3 -21.05 -25.21 -15.52
C SER A 3 -20.67 -23.72 -15.49
N THR A 4 -21.14 -22.95 -14.50
CA THR A 4 -20.83 -21.51 -14.37
C THR A 4 -19.74 -21.26 -13.33
N SER A 5 -19.21 -20.04 -13.26
CA SER A 5 -18.27 -19.64 -12.20
C SER A 5 -18.82 -19.80 -10.78
N ALA A 6 -20.16 -19.84 -10.62
CA ALA A 6 -20.87 -20.11 -9.38
C ALA A 6 -21.16 -21.62 -9.14
N GLY A 7 -20.58 -22.52 -9.94
CA GLY A 7 -20.82 -23.97 -9.84
C GLY A 7 -20.43 -24.55 -8.47
N PHE A 8 -19.47 -23.94 -7.77
CA PHE A 8 -19.05 -24.33 -6.42
C PHE A 8 -20.18 -24.22 -5.37
N LEU A 9 -21.22 -23.42 -5.61
CA LEU A 9 -22.37 -23.31 -4.69
C LEU A 9 -23.27 -24.55 -4.70
N VAL A 10 -23.18 -25.37 -5.75
CA VAL A 10 -24.01 -26.56 -5.94
C VAL A 10 -23.16 -27.84 -5.88
N SER A 11 -21.83 -27.72 -5.78
CA SER A 11 -20.93 -28.86 -5.68
C SER A 11 -20.85 -29.38 -4.25
N ASN A 12 -20.81 -30.70 -4.07
CA ASN A 12 -20.54 -31.32 -2.77
C ASN A 12 -19.07 -31.26 -2.36
N SER A 13 -18.18 -30.76 -3.22
CA SER A 13 -16.76 -30.55 -2.92
C SER A 13 -16.55 -29.26 -2.11
N PRO A 14 -15.55 -29.21 -1.21
CA PRO A 14 -15.16 -27.99 -0.53
C PRO A 14 -14.86 -26.87 -1.53
N VAL A 15 -15.26 -25.63 -1.21
CA VAL A 15 -15.01 -24.46 -2.07
C VAL A 15 -13.50 -24.19 -2.10
N PRO A 16 -12.83 -24.28 -3.25
CA PRO A 16 -11.39 -24.01 -3.33
C PRO A 16 -11.10 -22.51 -3.21
N SER A 17 -9.89 -22.18 -2.76
CA SER A 17 -9.42 -20.77 -2.62
C SER A 17 -9.50 -19.98 -3.94
N THR A 18 -9.36 -20.67 -5.08
CA THR A 18 -9.39 -20.12 -6.44
C THR A 18 -10.78 -19.79 -6.98
N SER A 19 -11.86 -20.15 -6.26
CA SER A 19 -13.23 -19.88 -6.68
C SER A 19 -13.48 -18.38 -6.87
N GLN A 20 -14.17 -17.97 -7.92
CA GLN A 20 -14.51 -16.55 -8.11
C GLN A 20 -15.84 -16.23 -7.44
N LEU A 21 -15.82 -15.41 -6.39
CA LEU A 21 -17.04 -14.92 -5.76
C LEU A 21 -17.63 -13.75 -6.54
N PRO A 22 -18.97 -13.57 -6.52
CA PRO A 22 -19.60 -12.37 -7.02
C PRO A 22 -18.95 -11.12 -6.41
N LYS A 23 -18.66 -10.13 -7.26
CA LYS A 23 -18.19 -8.83 -6.79
C LYS A 23 -19.34 -8.13 -6.10
N LEU A 24 -19.09 -7.61 -4.91
CA LEU A 24 -20.08 -6.82 -4.20
C LEU A 24 -20.27 -5.49 -4.90
N ALA A 25 -21.46 -5.28 -5.45
CA ALA A 25 -21.87 -3.98 -5.96
C ALA A 25 -22.38 -3.16 -4.77
N THR A 26 -21.60 -2.17 -4.34
CA THR A 26 -22.08 -1.14 -3.42
C THR A 26 -22.70 -0.01 -4.22
N THR A 27 -23.83 0.51 -3.76
CA THR A 27 -24.48 1.69 -4.33
C THR A 27 -24.19 2.89 -3.46
N PHE A 28 -24.00 4.06 -4.07
CA PHE A 28 -23.82 5.29 -3.30
C PHE A 28 -25.09 5.61 -2.51
N ILE A 29 -24.97 5.71 -1.18
CA ILE A 29 -26.04 6.16 -0.29
C ILE A 29 -25.83 7.65 -0.04
N SER A 30 -26.79 8.47 -0.48
CA SER A 30 -26.77 9.92 -0.22
C SER A 30 -26.72 10.20 1.30
N PRO A 31 -25.99 11.24 1.75
CA PRO A 31 -25.98 11.64 3.16
C PRO A 31 -27.38 11.92 3.70
N LYS A 32 -27.57 11.68 5.00
CA LYS A 32 -28.77 12.11 5.72
C LYS A 32 -28.78 13.63 5.72
N THR A 33 -29.70 14.21 4.98
CA THR A 33 -29.88 15.65 4.90
C THR A 33 -31.22 15.97 5.51
N GLN A 34 -31.19 16.86 6.49
CA GLN A 34 -32.39 17.44 7.06
C GLN A 34 -32.95 18.46 6.07
N ARG A 35 -33.85 18.00 5.19
CA ARG A 35 -34.49 18.87 4.20
C ARG A 35 -35.56 19.73 4.87
N PHE A 36 -35.68 20.98 4.40
CA PHE A 36 -36.76 21.89 4.80
C PHE A 36 -36.80 22.21 6.30
N GLN A 37 -35.66 22.24 6.98
CA GLN A 37 -35.58 22.61 8.41
C GLN A 37 -36.19 23.97 8.68
N ASP A 38 -35.98 24.94 7.78
CA ASP A 38 -36.53 26.29 7.90
C ASP A 38 -38.07 26.29 7.91
N LEU A 39 -38.71 25.41 7.12
CA LEU A 39 -40.17 25.27 7.07
C LEU A 39 -40.73 24.45 8.25
N LEU A 40 -39.95 23.50 8.76
CA LEU A 40 -40.30 22.70 9.94
C LEU A 40 -40.14 23.48 11.25
N GLY A 41 -39.28 24.51 11.27
CA GLY A 41 -39.09 25.40 12.42
C GLY A 41 -40.17 26.48 12.56
N GLN A 42 -40.98 26.70 11.53
CA GLN A 42 -42.08 27.68 11.57
C GLN A 42 -43.26 27.13 12.38
N LYS A 43 -43.86 27.98 13.21
CA LYS A 43 -45.07 27.63 13.96
C LYS A 43 -46.25 27.55 12.99
N PRO A 44 -46.96 26.41 12.90
CA PRO A 44 -48.11 26.28 12.01
C PRO A 44 -49.25 27.19 12.50
N HIS A 45 -49.91 27.86 11.57
CA HIS A 45 -51.03 28.76 11.85
C HIS A 45 -52.38 28.06 11.67
N THR A 46 -52.43 27.02 10.83
CA THR A 46 -53.64 26.23 10.56
C THR A 46 -53.46 24.76 10.94
N GLU A 47 -54.56 24.06 11.21
CA GLU A 47 -54.53 22.62 11.53
C GLU A 47 -54.00 21.79 10.35
N LEU A 48 -54.29 22.21 9.12
CA LEU A 48 -53.79 21.57 7.91
C LEU A 48 -52.26 21.67 7.83
N GLU A 49 -51.69 22.83 8.11
CA GLU A 49 -50.23 23.03 8.17
C GLU A 49 -49.59 22.15 9.24
N ALA A 50 -50.20 22.05 10.43
CA ALA A 50 -49.71 21.17 11.49
C ALA A 50 -49.69 19.70 11.05
N ASN A 51 -50.74 19.24 10.38
CA ASN A 51 -50.82 17.87 9.85
C ASN A 51 -49.79 17.62 8.74
N LEU A 52 -49.57 18.59 7.85
CA LEU A 52 -48.55 18.50 6.79
C LEU A 52 -47.13 18.48 7.36
N GLN A 53 -46.84 19.33 8.35
CA GLN A 53 -45.55 19.31 9.06
C GLN A 53 -45.32 17.97 9.76
N HIS A 54 -46.35 17.43 10.43
CA HIS A 54 -46.27 16.11 11.07
C HIS A 54 -45.99 14.99 10.06
N ALA A 55 -46.71 14.96 8.94
CA ALA A 55 -46.49 13.99 7.88
C ALA A 55 -45.09 14.11 7.26
N LEU A 56 -44.57 15.33 7.12
CA LEU A 56 -43.23 15.60 6.59
C LEU A 56 -42.14 15.14 7.57
N HIS A 57 -42.30 15.40 8.88
CA HIS A 57 -41.43 14.86 9.92
C HIS A 57 -41.39 13.33 9.90
N TRP A 58 -42.57 12.70 9.84
CA TRP A 58 -42.69 11.25 9.79
C TRP A 58 -42.03 10.66 8.55
N SER A 59 -42.31 11.21 7.36
CA SER A 59 -41.71 10.78 6.11
C SER A 59 -40.19 10.94 6.11
N ASN A 60 -39.67 12.07 6.60
CA ASN A 60 -38.23 12.30 6.72
C ASN A 60 -37.57 11.30 7.68
N GLY A 61 -38.20 11.04 8.83
CA GLY A 61 -37.75 10.04 9.79
C GLY A 61 -37.71 8.65 9.16
N TYR A 62 -38.77 8.26 8.45
CA TYR A 62 -38.86 6.98 7.77
C TYR A 62 -37.77 6.80 6.70
N ILE A 63 -37.55 7.80 5.84
CA ILE A 63 -36.50 7.78 4.82
C ILE A 63 -35.11 7.70 5.46
N ASN A 64 -34.87 8.45 6.55
CA ASN A 64 -33.60 8.41 7.25
C ASN A 64 -33.33 7.03 7.87
N ASN A 65 -34.35 6.40 8.46
CA ASN A 65 -34.25 5.05 9.01
C ASN A 65 -33.97 4.01 7.91
N GLN A 66 -34.61 4.12 6.74
CA GLN A 66 -34.31 3.25 5.60
C GLN A 66 -32.87 3.41 5.12
N LYS A 67 -32.36 4.66 5.06
CA LYS A 67 -30.95 4.93 4.72
C LYS A 67 -29.99 4.35 5.75
N GLU A 68 -30.31 4.42 7.04
CA GLU A 68 -29.52 3.78 8.11
C GLU A 68 -29.44 2.28 7.91
N TRP A 69 -30.57 1.65 7.65
CA TRP A 69 -30.63 0.21 7.46
C TRP A 69 -29.81 -0.23 6.22
N LEU A 70 -29.95 0.50 5.11
CA LEU A 70 -29.15 0.25 3.90
C LEU A 70 -27.65 0.45 4.16
N LEU A 71 -27.28 1.49 4.93
CA LEU A 71 -25.89 1.75 5.27
C LEU A 71 -25.31 0.61 6.12
N THR A 72 -26.04 0.15 7.12
CA THR A 72 -25.64 -0.99 7.96
C THR A 72 -25.49 -2.26 7.14
N MET A 73 -26.43 -2.55 6.24
CA MET A 73 -26.32 -3.71 5.33
C MET A 73 -25.09 -3.61 4.42
N GLN A 74 -24.84 -2.44 3.81
CA GLN A 74 -23.66 -2.25 2.99
C GLN A 74 -22.37 -2.38 3.79
N ALA A 75 -22.31 -1.79 4.98
CA ALA A 75 -21.16 -1.92 5.87
C ALA A 75 -20.90 -3.38 6.26
N GLN A 76 -21.94 -4.13 6.61
CA GLN A 76 -21.83 -5.56 6.92
C GLN A 76 -21.31 -6.35 5.71
N ASN A 77 -21.84 -6.11 4.52
CA ASN A 77 -21.40 -6.78 3.31
C ASN A 77 -19.93 -6.48 2.97
N VAL A 78 -19.53 -5.20 3.11
CA VAL A 78 -18.14 -4.78 2.93
C VAL A 78 -17.23 -5.49 3.94
N LEU A 79 -17.61 -5.55 5.21
CA LEU A 79 -16.84 -6.23 6.25
C LEU A 79 -16.70 -7.74 5.97
N GLN A 80 -17.80 -8.40 5.61
CA GLN A 80 -17.82 -9.82 5.29
C GLN A 80 -16.96 -10.15 4.06
N HIS A 81 -17.02 -9.33 3.01
CA HIS A 81 -16.32 -9.61 1.76
C HIS A 81 -14.85 -9.19 1.81
N ILE A 82 -14.57 -7.97 2.23
CA ILE A 82 -13.19 -7.44 2.23
C ILE A 82 -12.37 -8.10 3.32
N TYR A 83 -12.87 -8.18 4.55
CA TYR A 83 -12.04 -8.59 5.69
C TYR A 83 -12.13 -10.08 5.96
N TYR A 84 -13.34 -10.61 6.08
CA TYR A 84 -13.53 -12.00 6.48
C TYR A 84 -13.20 -12.95 5.31
N THR A 85 -13.82 -12.73 4.15
CA THR A 85 -13.66 -13.63 3.00
C THR A 85 -12.23 -13.64 2.47
N ALA A 86 -11.56 -12.49 2.38
CA ALA A 86 -10.16 -12.43 1.94
C ALA A 86 -9.22 -13.17 2.91
N ARG A 87 -9.41 -12.98 4.23
CA ARG A 87 -8.58 -13.65 5.24
C ARG A 87 -8.78 -15.16 5.25
N VAL A 88 -10.04 -15.62 5.19
CA VAL A 88 -10.36 -17.04 5.13
C VAL A 88 -9.78 -17.67 3.86
N ARG A 89 -9.84 -16.97 2.72
CA ARG A 89 -9.20 -17.41 1.47
C ARG A 89 -7.69 -17.55 1.60
N GLY A 90 -7.00 -16.57 2.18
CA GLY A 90 -5.55 -16.67 2.37
C GLY A 90 -5.16 -17.82 3.31
N GLN A 91 -5.98 -18.11 4.32
CA GLN A 91 -5.77 -19.29 5.18
C GLN A 91 -6.01 -20.59 4.42
N LEU A 92 -7.03 -20.63 3.58
CA LEU A 92 -7.37 -21.79 2.77
C LEU A 92 -6.29 -22.06 1.71
N GLU A 93 -5.86 -21.03 0.99
CA GLU A 93 -4.77 -21.09 0.01
C GLU A 93 -3.49 -21.63 0.66
N HIS A 94 -3.10 -21.09 1.81
CA HIS A 94 -1.94 -21.60 2.56
C HIS A 94 -2.08 -23.06 2.98
N SER A 95 -3.29 -23.48 3.36
CA SER A 95 -3.56 -24.89 3.71
C SER A 95 -3.50 -25.79 2.49
N GLU A 96 -4.05 -25.34 1.36
CA GLU A 96 -4.01 -26.04 0.07
C GLU A 96 -2.57 -26.16 -0.43
N GLU A 97 -1.78 -25.09 -0.37
CA GLU A 97 -0.36 -25.08 -0.72
C GLU A 97 0.46 -26.01 0.17
N LYS A 98 0.25 -25.98 1.48
CA LYS A 98 0.92 -26.90 2.41
C LYS A 98 0.53 -28.36 2.15
N GLY A 99 -0.71 -28.62 1.77
CA GLY A 99 -1.16 -29.95 1.36
C GLY A 99 -0.56 -30.39 0.02
N ALA A 100 -0.37 -29.45 -0.90
CA ALA A 100 0.21 -29.69 -2.23
C ALA A 100 1.75 -29.83 -2.19
N GLN A 101 2.42 -29.22 -1.22
CA GLN A 101 3.85 -29.44 -1.00
C GLN A 101 4.09 -30.93 -0.76
N LYS A 102 4.92 -31.54 -1.61
CA LYS A 102 5.33 -32.94 -1.48
C LYS A 102 5.86 -33.13 -0.06
N LYS A 103 5.15 -33.93 0.75
CA LYS A 103 5.62 -34.36 2.07
C LYS A 103 7.06 -34.82 1.88
N LYS A 104 7.98 -34.31 2.72
CA LYS A 104 9.39 -34.74 2.72
C LYS A 104 9.38 -36.25 2.54
N GLN A 105 9.93 -36.73 1.43
CA GLN A 105 9.88 -38.11 1.02
C GLN A 105 10.46 -38.92 2.20
N CYS A 106 9.57 -39.48 3.01
CA CYS A 106 9.99 -40.27 4.15
C CYS A 106 10.54 -41.54 3.53
N LEU A 107 11.78 -41.90 3.89
CA LEU A 107 12.44 -43.10 3.36
C LEU A 107 11.57 -44.37 3.57
N HIS A 108 10.66 -44.30 4.54
CA HIS A 108 9.62 -45.29 4.82
C HIS A 108 8.24 -44.71 4.48
N VAL A 109 7.85 -44.74 3.20
CA VAL A 109 6.50 -44.33 2.76
C VAL A 109 5.42 -45.31 3.26
N ASP A 110 5.77 -46.60 3.40
CA ASP A 110 4.81 -47.68 3.71
C ASP A 110 4.69 -48.02 5.21
N GLY A 111 5.49 -47.39 6.07
CA GLY A 111 5.53 -47.67 7.52
C GLY A 111 6.02 -49.07 7.92
N ARG A 112 6.45 -49.89 6.96
CA ARG A 112 7.04 -51.22 7.21
C ARG A 112 8.55 -51.11 7.39
N ALA A 113 9.10 -51.88 8.33
CA ALA A 113 10.54 -52.01 8.49
C ALA A 113 11.12 -52.65 7.21
N LYS A 114 11.98 -51.92 6.51
CA LYS A 114 12.77 -52.47 5.40
C LYS A 114 14.06 -53.04 5.95
N LEU A 115 14.47 -54.20 5.45
CA LEU A 115 15.72 -54.84 5.86
C LEU A 115 16.89 -53.98 5.33
N LEU A 116 17.78 -53.54 6.22
CA LEU A 116 18.91 -52.66 5.90
C LEU A 116 19.95 -53.29 4.95
N THR A 117 19.80 -54.55 4.57
CA THR A 117 20.71 -55.30 3.69
C THR A 117 20.33 -55.26 2.21
N GLN A 118 19.21 -54.64 1.83
CA GLN A 118 18.85 -54.49 0.42
C GLN A 118 19.61 -53.33 -0.22
N ASP A 119 20.36 -53.58 -1.29
CA ASP A 119 21.11 -52.56 -2.06
C ASP A 119 20.21 -51.40 -2.54
N GLU A 120 18.94 -51.69 -2.82
CA GLU A 120 17.93 -50.68 -3.15
C GLU A 120 17.71 -49.66 -2.03
N PHE A 121 17.78 -50.08 -0.77
CA PHE A 121 17.65 -49.18 0.37
C PHE A 121 18.88 -48.28 0.52
N PHE A 122 20.09 -48.82 0.33
CA PHE A 122 21.32 -48.04 0.35
C PHE A 122 21.33 -46.96 -0.74
N SER A 123 20.98 -47.33 -1.98
CA SER A 123 20.88 -46.35 -3.08
C SER A 123 19.84 -45.24 -2.79
N GLN A 124 18.71 -45.58 -2.15
CA GLN A 124 17.71 -44.60 -1.72
C GLN A 124 18.24 -43.68 -0.61
N VAL A 125 18.98 -44.21 0.36
CA VAL A 125 19.62 -43.40 1.42
C VAL A 125 20.66 -42.46 0.82
N GLU A 126 21.53 -42.93 -0.06
CA GLU A 126 22.56 -42.13 -0.72
C GLU A 126 21.96 -41.02 -1.60
N SER A 127 20.90 -41.32 -2.36
CA SER A 127 20.18 -40.30 -3.12
C SER A 127 19.50 -39.25 -2.21
N ALA A 128 19.01 -39.67 -1.04
CA ALA A 128 18.37 -38.76 -0.08
C ALA A 128 19.40 -37.89 0.67
N THR A 129 20.56 -38.43 1.01
CA THR A 129 21.64 -37.68 1.65
C THR A 129 22.25 -36.67 0.69
N THR A 130 22.55 -37.08 -0.55
CA THR A 130 23.06 -36.19 -1.61
C THR A 130 22.09 -35.06 -1.95
N ARG A 131 20.78 -35.36 -2.02
CA ARG A 131 19.77 -34.31 -2.23
C ARG A 131 19.70 -33.32 -1.05
N ARG A 132 19.78 -33.81 0.19
CA ARG A 132 19.81 -32.94 1.38
C ARG A 132 21.04 -32.05 1.39
N THR A 133 22.22 -32.58 1.08
CA THR A 133 23.45 -31.77 1.04
C THR A 133 23.37 -30.71 -0.06
N GLN A 134 22.82 -31.04 -1.24
CA GLN A 134 22.59 -30.07 -2.31
C GLN A 134 21.59 -28.98 -1.90
N GLU A 135 20.45 -29.34 -1.31
CA GLU A 135 19.44 -28.38 -0.81
C GLU A 135 20.04 -27.45 0.25
N GLU A 136 20.87 -27.97 1.17
CA GLU A 136 21.56 -27.19 2.20
C GLU A 136 22.62 -26.25 1.61
N GLU A 137 23.40 -26.72 0.64
CA GLU A 137 24.38 -25.89 -0.08
C GLU A 137 23.72 -24.77 -0.87
N GLU A 138 22.62 -25.04 -1.57
CA GLU A 138 21.84 -24.01 -2.26
C GLU A 138 21.27 -22.98 -1.29
N LEU A 139 20.76 -23.43 -0.14
CA LEU A 139 20.25 -22.53 0.89
C LEU A 139 21.38 -21.66 1.49
N ARG A 140 22.58 -22.23 1.69
CA ARG A 140 23.77 -21.48 2.13
C ARG A 140 24.17 -20.45 1.08
N LYS A 141 24.30 -20.84 -0.19
CA LYS A 141 24.61 -19.91 -1.30
C LYS A 141 23.59 -18.77 -1.39
N LYS A 142 22.30 -19.04 -1.22
CA LYS A 142 21.24 -18.01 -1.21
C LYS A 142 21.38 -17.05 -0.02
N LYS A 143 21.72 -17.58 1.16
CA LYS A 143 21.98 -16.75 2.35
C LYS A 143 23.21 -15.87 2.17
N ASP A 144 24.31 -16.44 1.66
CA ASP A 144 25.57 -15.72 1.44
C ASP A 144 25.40 -14.64 0.36
N ALA A 145 24.67 -14.94 -0.73
CA ALA A 145 24.30 -13.96 -1.74
C ALA A 145 23.48 -12.80 -1.16
N ARG A 146 22.55 -13.10 -0.25
CA ARG A 146 21.76 -12.06 0.43
C ARG A 146 22.62 -11.21 1.36
N VAL A 147 23.52 -11.80 2.13
CA VAL A 147 24.42 -11.08 3.04
C VAL A 147 25.33 -10.15 2.24
N THR A 148 25.98 -10.67 1.19
CA THR A 148 26.86 -9.87 0.33
C THR A 148 26.11 -8.74 -0.39
N ALA A 149 24.87 -8.96 -0.82
CA ALA A 149 24.03 -7.90 -1.39
C ALA A 149 23.71 -6.78 -0.36
N HIS A 150 23.42 -7.16 0.89
CA HIS A 150 23.21 -6.19 1.97
C HIS A 150 24.49 -5.41 2.31
N GLU A 151 25.66 -6.05 2.32
CA GLU A 151 26.94 -5.38 2.56
C GLU A 151 27.28 -4.37 1.44
N ARG A 152 27.03 -4.74 0.19
CA ARG A 152 27.16 -3.82 -0.96
C ARG A 152 26.22 -2.64 -0.84
N LEU A 153 24.97 -2.86 -0.41
CA LEU A 153 24.04 -1.77 -0.17
C LEU A 153 24.49 -0.86 0.97
N ALA A 154 24.97 -1.44 2.08
CA ALA A 154 25.45 -0.67 3.23
C ALA A 154 26.63 0.24 2.85
N THR A 155 27.61 -0.29 2.12
CA THR A 155 28.74 0.50 1.62
C THR A 155 28.31 1.57 0.61
N ALA A 156 27.36 1.27 -0.28
CA ALA A 156 26.79 2.25 -1.21
C ALA A 156 26.03 3.37 -0.48
N LEU A 157 25.29 3.05 0.59
CA LEU A 157 24.57 4.03 1.41
C LEU A 157 25.51 4.98 2.14
N ILE A 158 26.62 4.48 2.68
CA ILE A 158 27.64 5.32 3.32
C ILE A 158 28.22 6.31 2.31
N ARG A 159 28.59 5.84 1.11
CA ARG A 159 29.10 6.72 0.04
C ARG A 159 28.07 7.76 -0.39
N TRP A 160 26.83 7.33 -0.57
CA TRP A 160 25.72 8.21 -0.93
C TRP A 160 25.48 9.31 0.11
N GLU A 161 25.58 8.99 1.41
CA GLU A 161 25.42 9.98 2.48
C GLU A 161 26.49 11.08 2.39
N VAL A 162 27.75 10.69 2.19
CA VAL A 162 28.88 11.62 2.04
C VAL A 162 28.70 12.54 0.82
N GLU A 163 28.30 11.98 -0.32
CA GLU A 163 28.07 12.75 -1.54
C GLU A 163 26.86 13.69 -1.38
N ARG A 164 25.78 13.22 -0.76
CA ARG A 164 24.58 14.05 -0.49
C ARG A 164 24.93 15.23 0.41
N GLU A 165 25.67 15.01 1.48
CA GLU A 165 26.12 16.08 2.37
C GLU A 165 27.02 17.08 1.66
N ALA A 166 27.91 16.62 0.78
CA ALA A 166 28.77 17.51 -0.02
C ALA A 166 27.94 18.39 -0.97
N CYS A 167 26.95 17.81 -1.68
CA CYS A 167 26.02 18.55 -2.52
C CYS A 167 25.19 19.56 -1.71
N GLU A 168 24.71 19.16 -0.54
CA GLU A 168 23.93 20.06 0.33
C GLU A 168 24.78 21.23 0.83
N LYS A 169 26.01 20.99 1.26
CA LYS A 169 26.95 22.04 1.67
C LYS A 169 27.27 22.99 0.51
N GLY A 170 27.48 22.47 -0.70
CA GLY A 170 27.69 23.30 -1.90
C GLY A 170 26.47 24.15 -2.25
N ASN A 171 25.28 23.57 -2.22
CA ASN A 171 24.03 24.28 -2.49
C ASN A 171 23.75 25.36 -1.44
N LYS A 172 24.03 25.11 -0.15
CA LYS A 172 23.92 26.10 0.92
C LYS A 172 24.81 27.31 0.66
N LYS A 173 26.08 27.10 0.30
CA LYS A 173 26.99 28.19 -0.07
C LYS A 173 26.47 29.01 -1.26
N ALA A 174 25.99 28.34 -2.31
CA ALA A 174 25.41 29.03 -3.47
C ALA A 174 24.16 29.84 -3.11
N THR A 175 23.33 29.36 -2.18
CA THR A 175 22.18 30.13 -1.67
C THR A 175 22.60 31.30 -0.80
N GLU A 176 23.61 31.13 0.06
CA GLU A 176 24.15 32.19 0.92
C GLU A 176 24.79 33.32 0.09
N GLU A 177 25.55 32.98 -0.95
CA GLU A 177 26.14 33.94 -1.90
C GLU A 177 25.07 34.72 -2.67
N TRP A 178 23.99 34.04 -3.09
CA TRP A 178 22.85 34.69 -3.71
C TRP A 178 22.13 35.63 -2.74
N GLU A 179 21.88 35.20 -1.50
CA GLU A 179 21.27 36.05 -0.46
C GLU A 179 22.13 37.27 -0.13
N ALA A 180 23.44 37.12 -0.07
CA ALA A 180 24.37 38.24 0.09
C ALA A 180 24.29 39.22 -1.09
N SER A 181 24.24 38.69 -2.32
CA SER A 181 24.10 39.50 -3.54
C SER A 181 22.75 40.24 -3.60
N VAL A 182 21.66 39.58 -3.17
CA VAL A 182 20.33 40.19 -3.08
C VAL A 182 20.31 41.28 -2.01
N ARG A 183 20.93 41.05 -0.83
CA ARG A 183 21.05 42.07 0.22
C ARG A 183 21.80 43.31 -0.27
N ALA A 184 22.93 43.12 -0.96
CA ALA A 184 23.68 44.23 -1.56
C ALA A 184 22.84 44.99 -2.60
N TRP A 185 22.09 44.28 -3.44
CA TRP A 185 21.18 44.89 -4.41
C TRP A 185 20.02 45.65 -3.73
N GLU A 186 19.45 45.14 -2.65
CA GLU A 186 18.38 45.81 -1.90
C GLU A 186 18.87 47.09 -1.20
N HIS A 187 20.09 47.07 -0.66
CA HIS A 187 20.74 48.25 -0.09
C HIS A 187 20.97 49.33 -1.15
N GLU A 188 21.58 48.97 -2.29
CA GLU A 188 21.79 49.88 -3.42
C GLU A 188 20.47 50.41 -3.99
N ARG A 189 19.42 49.58 -4.03
CA ARG A 189 18.06 50.00 -4.42
C ARG A 189 17.47 51.03 -3.48
N GLY A 190 17.71 50.90 -2.19
CA GLY A 190 17.36 51.91 -1.18
C GLY A 190 18.04 53.25 -1.46
N LEU A 191 19.37 53.23 -1.63
CA LEU A 191 20.18 54.43 -1.91
C LEU A 191 19.77 55.10 -3.23
N ALA A 192 19.58 54.33 -4.30
CA ALA A 192 19.15 54.87 -5.58
C ALA A 192 17.77 55.54 -5.50
N ARG A 193 16.86 55.01 -4.67
CA ARG A 193 15.55 55.60 -4.43
C ARG A 193 15.65 56.92 -3.66
N THR A 194 16.53 57.02 -2.67
CA THR A 194 16.75 58.27 -1.91
C THR A 194 17.41 59.35 -2.78
N GLU A 195 18.37 58.96 -3.62
CA GLU A 195 19.12 59.85 -4.52
C GLU A 195 18.36 60.17 -5.83
N ARG A 196 17.17 59.57 -6.04
CA ARG A 196 16.37 59.66 -7.28
C ARG A 196 17.15 59.28 -8.55
N ARG A 197 18.13 58.38 -8.45
CA ARG A 197 18.85 57.83 -9.60
C ARG A 197 18.27 56.49 -10.06
N LYS A 198 18.59 56.09 -11.29
CA LYS A 198 18.28 54.75 -11.80
C LYS A 198 19.33 53.74 -11.32
N LEU A 199 18.88 52.55 -10.96
CA LEU A 199 19.75 51.42 -10.64
C LEU A 199 20.47 50.92 -11.89
N GLY A 200 21.80 50.80 -11.81
CA GLY A 200 22.64 50.36 -12.93
C GLY A 200 22.66 48.85 -13.17
N TRP A 201 22.18 48.04 -12.22
CA TRP A 201 22.14 46.58 -12.35
C TRP A 201 20.83 45.94 -11.86
N THR A 202 20.52 44.77 -12.41
CA THR A 202 19.29 44.02 -12.15
C THR A 202 19.38 43.15 -10.90
N LYS A 203 18.24 42.79 -10.31
CA LYS A 203 18.18 41.88 -9.16
C LYS A 203 18.81 40.53 -9.53
N PRO A 204 19.71 39.96 -8.69
CA PRO A 204 20.25 38.63 -8.92
C PRO A 204 19.15 37.56 -9.01
N ALA A 205 19.18 36.73 -10.05
CA ALA A 205 18.24 35.62 -10.22
C ALA A 205 18.48 34.52 -9.19
N LYS A 206 17.40 33.91 -8.69
CA LYS A 206 17.48 32.85 -7.67
C LYS A 206 18.19 31.61 -8.24
N PRO A 207 19.17 31.02 -7.53
CA PRO A 207 19.81 29.78 -7.98
C PRO A 207 18.77 28.65 -8.02
N THR A 208 18.74 27.94 -9.13
CA THR A 208 17.84 26.80 -9.36
C THR A 208 18.66 25.62 -9.90
N TYR A 209 18.08 24.41 -9.84
CA TYR A 209 18.70 23.24 -10.47
C TYR A 209 18.75 23.36 -12.00
N THR A 210 17.80 24.07 -12.60
CA THR A 210 17.72 24.32 -14.05
C THR A 210 18.73 25.35 -14.52
N SER A 211 19.12 26.30 -13.66
CA SER A 211 20.16 27.29 -13.97
C SER A 211 21.58 26.77 -13.77
N GLY A 212 21.76 25.50 -13.38
CA GLY A 212 23.07 24.86 -13.17
C GLY A 212 23.82 25.32 -11.91
N LEU A 213 23.26 26.27 -11.15
CA LEU A 213 23.87 26.82 -9.93
C LEU A 213 23.66 25.92 -8.70
N LEU A 214 22.59 25.12 -8.69
CA LEU A 214 22.37 24.10 -7.68
C LEU A 214 22.64 22.71 -8.26
N THR A 215 23.37 21.89 -7.50
CA THR A 215 23.64 20.49 -7.83
C THR A 215 22.54 19.59 -7.28
N LYS A 216 21.99 18.72 -8.13
CA LYS A 216 20.99 17.74 -7.68
C LYS A 216 21.70 16.65 -6.85
N PRO A 217 21.12 16.22 -5.72
CA PRO A 217 21.71 15.13 -4.95
C PRO A 217 21.67 13.82 -5.74
N PRO A 218 22.66 12.92 -5.55
CA PRO A 218 22.66 11.62 -6.20
C PRO A 218 21.44 10.78 -5.77
N PRO A 219 20.92 9.88 -6.63
CA PRO A 219 19.81 9.02 -6.29
C PRO A 219 20.19 8.03 -5.18
N LYS A 220 19.26 7.77 -4.26
CA LYS A 220 19.49 6.84 -3.13
C LYS A 220 19.65 5.40 -3.65
N PRO A 221 20.73 4.68 -3.27
CA PRO A 221 20.90 3.27 -3.58
C PRO A 221 19.73 2.43 -3.08
N LYS A 222 19.29 1.46 -3.89
CA LYS A 222 18.23 0.50 -3.56
C LYS A 222 18.75 -0.91 -3.80
N LEU A 223 18.24 -1.87 -3.04
CA LEU A 223 18.40 -3.27 -3.36
C LEU A 223 17.55 -3.52 -4.62
N SER A 224 18.19 -3.66 -5.78
CA SER A 224 17.51 -4.22 -6.96
C SER A 224 17.34 -5.72 -6.72
N ASP A 225 16.15 -6.23 -7.00
CA ASP A 225 15.83 -7.67 -6.96
C ASP A 225 16.83 -8.51 -7.77
#